data_AF-A0A2H1J863-F1
#
_entry.id   AF-A0A2H1J863-F1
#
_cell.length_a   1.000
_cell.length_b   1.000
_cell.length_c   1.000
_cell.angle_alpha   90.00
_cell.angle_beta   90.00
_cell.angle_gamma   90.00
#
_symmetry.space_group_name_H-M   'P 1'
#
loop_
_entity.id
_entity.type
_entity.pdbx_description
1 polymer ?
#
loop_
_entity_poly.entity_id
_entity_poly.type
_entity_poly.pdbx_seq_one_letter_code
_entity_poly.pdbx_strand_id
1 'polypeptide(L)' 'MAAERIDVEMQDTGEFLAGIHTATGTDEIVLKFDDAEQVSDRVLDNDEATARATVEFLLSHQPPGDLPDRIDLVDIAVA' A
#
# COMPACT_ATOMS: atom_id res chain seq x y z
N MET A 1 -5.81 -6.43 20.32
CA MET A 1 -4.82 -6.10 19.29
C MET A 1 -5.05 -4.64 18.97
N ALA A 2 -4.01 -3.79 19.04
CA ALA A 2 -4.19 -2.35 18.84
C ALA A 2 -4.75 -2.16 17.41
N ALA A 3 -5.81 -1.39 17.26
CA ALA A 3 -6.36 -1.09 15.94
C ALA A 3 -5.34 -0.17 15.25
N GLU A 4 -4.52 -0.75 14.38
CA GLU A 4 -3.65 0.00 13.48
C GLU A 4 -4.55 0.83 12.57
N ARG A 5 -4.43 2.16 12.64
CA ARG A 5 -5.22 3.05 11.77
C ARG A 5 -4.43 3.23 10.49
N ILE A 6 -5.05 2.87 9.37
CA ILE A 6 -4.48 3.02 8.03
C ILE A 6 -5.21 4.18 7.37
N ASP A 7 -4.46 5.23 7.05
CA ASP A 7 -4.91 6.38 6.29
C ASP A 7 -4.25 6.30 4.90
N VAL A 8 -5.04 6.37 3.82
CA VAL A 8 -4.54 6.29 2.44
C VAL A 8 -4.97 7.54 1.70
N GLU A 9 -4.04 8.20 1.03
CA GLU A 9 -4.29 9.43 0.28
C GLU A 9 -3.63 9.39 -1.10
N MET A 10 -4.40 9.67 -2.15
CA MET A 10 -3.86 9.82 -3.51
C MET A 10 -3.12 11.16 -3.64
N GLN A 11 -1.88 11.09 -4.08
CA GLN A 11 -1.02 12.24 -4.32
C GLN A 11 -1.23 12.81 -5.72
N ASP A 12 -0.84 14.07 -5.92
CA ASP A 12 -0.91 14.75 -7.23
C ASP A 12 -0.04 14.08 -8.32
N THR A 13 0.88 13.20 -7.92
CA THR A 13 1.75 12.42 -8.81
C THR A 13 1.08 11.15 -9.35
N GLY A 14 -0.11 10.78 -8.87
CA GLY A 14 -0.77 9.50 -9.17
C GLY A 14 -0.30 8.33 -8.30
N GLU A 15 0.57 8.59 -7.32
CA GLU A 15 0.97 7.63 -6.28
C GLU A 15 0.02 7.73 -5.07
N PHE A 16 -0.06 6.66 -4.27
CA PHE A 16 -0.82 6.64 -3.02
C PHE A 16 0.14 6.68 -1.84
N LEU A 17 -0.10 7.56 -0.88
CA LEU A 17 0.61 7.59 0.38
C LEU A 17 -0.25 6.89 1.44
N ALA A 18 0.27 5.82 2.02
CA ALA A 18 -0.37 5.13 3.14
C ALA A 18 0.37 5.45 4.44
N GLY A 19 -0.34 6.06 5.39
CA GLY A 19 0.11 6.26 6.76
C GLY A 19 -0.44 5.17 7.67
N ILE A 20 0.45 4.40 8.29
CA ILE A 20 0.13 3.33 9.23
C ILE A 20 0.44 3.84 10.64
N HIS A 21 -0.61 4.15 11.38
CA HIS A 21 -0.49 4.62 12.76
C HIS A 21 -0.43 3.43 13.72
N THR A 22 0.73 3.21 14.30
CA THR A 22 0.99 2.19 15.31
C THR A 22 1.12 2.84 16.70
N ALA A 23 1.19 2.02 17.75
CA ALA A 23 1.43 2.52 19.11
C ALA A 23 2.83 3.13 19.29
N THR A 24 3.77 2.80 18.40
CA THR A 24 5.18 3.19 18.44
C THR A 24 5.50 4.39 17.55
N GLY A 25 4.64 4.73 16.59
CA GLY A 25 4.86 5.81 15.64
C GLY A 25 3.89 5.74 14.47
N THR A 26 4.17 6.56 13.46
CA THR A 26 3.51 6.47 12.15
C THR A 26 4.56 6.03 11.15
N ASP A 27 4.29 4.94 10.44
CA ASP A 27 5.09 4.49 9.30
C ASP A 27 4.38 4.93 8.02
N GLU A 28 5.12 5.46 7.06
CA GLU A 28 4.59 6.00 5.80
C GLU A 28 5.14 5.21 4.63
N ILE A 29 4.26 4.81 3.72
CA ILE A 29 4.63 3.99 2.56
C ILE A 29 4.03 4.58 1.31
N VAL A 30 4.84 4.69 0.26
CA VAL A 30 4.39 5.11 -1.06
C VAL A 30 4.03 3.89 -1.90
N LEU A 31 2.79 3.81 -2.36
CA LEU A 31 2.30 2.78 -3.28
C LEU A 31 2.12 3.38 -4.68
N LYS A 32 2.68 2.69 -5.67
CA LYS A 32 2.53 3.07 -7.08
C LYS A 32 1.74 2.02 -7.84
N PHE A 33 0.58 2.44 -8.33
CA PHE A 33 -0.38 1.62 -9.07
C PHE A 33 -0.64 2.14 -10.49
N ASP A 34 0.21 3.03 -11.01
CA ASP A 34 0.09 3.58 -12.38
C ASP A 34 0.05 2.46 -13.45
N ASP A 35 0.79 1.37 -13.21
CA ASP A 35 0.81 0.18 -14.07
C ASP A 35 -0.16 -0.93 -13.60
N ALA A 36 -0.97 -0.69 -12.56
CA ALA A 36 -1.74 -1.74 -11.88
C ALA A 36 -2.70 -2.48 -12.79
N GLU A 37 -3.48 -1.74 -13.58
CA GLU A 37 -4.41 -2.31 -14.55
C GLU A 37 -3.70 -3.14 -15.62
N GLN A 38 -2.47 -2.75 -15.99
CA GLN A 38 -1.70 -3.45 -17.02
C GLN A 38 -1.12 -4.76 -16.50
N VAL A 39 -0.53 -4.74 -15.29
CA VAL A 39 0.16 -5.93 -14.73
C VAL A 39 -0.81 -6.93 -14.09
N SER A 40 -1.99 -6.47 -13.67
CA SER A 40 -3.03 -7.32 -13.08
C SER A 40 -4.08 -7.82 -14.08
N ASP A 41 -3.92 -7.55 -15.39
CA ASP A 41 -4.95 -7.85 -16.41
C ASP A 41 -6.31 -7.20 -16.07
N ARG A 42 -6.28 -5.96 -15.56
CA ARG A 42 -7.45 -5.19 -15.08
C ARG A 42 -8.20 -5.81 -13.91
N VAL A 43 -7.53 -6.65 -13.13
CA VAL A 43 -8.09 -7.18 -11.88
C VAL A 43 -7.99 -6.15 -10.75
N LEU A 44 -6.97 -5.31 -10.79
CA LEU A 44 -6.72 -4.24 -9.82
C LEU A 44 -6.81 -2.89 -10.50
N ASP A 45 -7.61 -2.01 -9.91
CA ASP A 45 -7.79 -0.63 -10.34
C ASP A 45 -6.80 0.29 -9.59
N ASN A 46 -6.49 1.44 -10.19
CA ASN A 46 -5.64 2.47 -9.59
C ASN A 46 -6.46 3.36 -8.63
N ASP A 47 -6.97 2.77 -7.55
CA ASP A 47 -7.89 3.43 -6.62
C ASP A 47 -7.51 3.23 -5.14
N GLU A 48 -8.11 4.07 -4.28
CA GLU A 48 -7.84 4.07 -2.83
C GLU A 48 -8.20 2.73 -2.16
N ALA A 49 -9.26 2.05 -2.61
CA ALA A 49 -9.66 0.77 -2.02
C ALA A 49 -8.64 -0.33 -2.34
N THR A 50 -8.12 -0.35 -3.56
CA THR A 50 -7.02 -1.24 -3.96
C THR A 50 -5.74 -0.95 -3.17
N ALA A 51 -5.40 0.34 -3.02
CA ALA A 51 -4.26 0.77 -2.23
C ALA A 51 -4.35 0.32 -0.77
N ARG A 52 -5.51 0.55 -0.16
CA ARG A 52 -5.79 0.12 1.22
C ARG A 52 -5.73 -1.40 1.37
N ALA A 53 -6.36 -2.15 0.47
CA ALA A 53 -6.35 -3.61 0.52
C ALA A 53 -4.93 -4.18 0.42
N THR A 54 -4.07 -3.55 -0.38
CA THR A 54 -2.66 -3.92 -0.51
C THR A 54 -1.91 -3.73 0.81
N VAL A 55 -2.08 -2.57 1.45
CA VAL A 55 -1.46 -2.28 2.76
C VAL A 55 -1.97 -3.24 3.84
N GLU A 56 -3.27 -3.51 3.89
CA GLU A 56 -3.86 -4.49 4.82
C GLU A 56 -3.32 -5.91 4.57
N PHE A 57 -3.19 -6.31 3.31
CA PHE A 57 -2.61 -7.60 2.94
C PHE A 57 -1.15 -7.71 3.42
N LEU A 58 -0.35 -6.67 3.22
CA LEU A 58 1.04 -6.65 3.65
C LEU A 58 1.17 -6.69 5.17
N LEU A 59 0.39 -5.88 5.89
CA LEU A 59 0.35 -5.89 7.35
C LEU A 59 -0.10 -7.24 7.93
N SER A 60 -0.91 -8.00 7.19
CA SER A 60 -1.29 -9.35 7.60
C SER A 60 -0.15 -10.37 7.46
N HIS A 61 0.85 -10.08 6.62
CA HIS A 61 1.99 -10.96 6.37
C HIS A 61 3.27 -10.53 7.12
N GLN A 62 3.48 -9.24 7.33
CA GLN A 62 4.68 -8.69 7.94
C GLN A 62 4.39 -7.42 8.76
N PRO A 63 5.17 -7.14 9.82
CA PRO A 63 4.97 -5.96 10.64
C PRO A 63 5.30 -4.67 9.86
N PRO A 64 4.70 -3.52 10.23
CA PRO A 64 4.85 -2.26 9.51
C PRO A 64 6.30 -1.81 9.36
N GLY A 65 7.15 -2.04 10.38
CA GLY A 65 8.57 -1.67 10.32
C GLY A 65 9.44 -2.55 9.42
N ASP A 66 8.91 -3.62 8.85
CA ASP A 66 9.57 -4.44 7.82
C ASP A 66 9.04 -4.09 6.41
N LEU A 67 8.05 -3.21 6.32
CA LEU A 67 7.54 -2.76 5.03
C LEU A 67 8.56 -1.83 4.36
N PRO A 68 8.77 -1.98 3.05
CA PRO A 68 9.61 -1.05 2.30
C PRO A 68 8.96 0.33 2.25
N ASP A 69 9.77 1.39 2.19
CA ASP A 69 9.30 2.77 2.07
C ASP A 69 8.53 3.02 0.75
N ARG A 70 8.73 2.16 -0.25
CA ARG A 70 8.11 2.22 -1.57
C ARG A 70 7.70 0.83 -2.04
N ILE A 71 6.48 0.73 -2.55
CA ILE A 71 5.91 -0.47 -3.15
C ILE A 71 5.44 -0.14 -4.56
N ASP A 72 6.00 -0.82 -5.55
CA ASP A 72 5.52 -0.80 -6.92
C ASP A 72 4.77 -2.13 -7.19
N LEU A 73 3.59 -2.10 -7.82
CA LEU A 73 2.80 -3.33 -8.02
C LEU A 73 3.54 -4.37 -8.89
N VAL A 74 4.43 -3.91 -9.78
CA VAL A 74 5.35 -4.79 -10.53
C VAL A 74 6.23 -5.64 -9.61
N ASP A 75 6.58 -5.15 -8.43
CA ASP A 75 7.39 -5.91 -7.47
C ASP A 75 6.57 -6.99 -6.74
N ILE A 76 5.25 -6.81 -6.63
CA ILE A 76 4.34 -7.80 -6.01
C ILE A 76 4.04 -8.94 -6.97
N ALA A 77 3.96 -8.70 -8.28
CA ALA A 77 3.63 -9.71 -9.29
C ALA A 77 4.75 -10.75 -9.55
N VAL A 78 5.95 -10.55 -8.98
CA VAL A 78 7.12 -11.41 -9.17
C VAL A 78 7.29 -12.46 -8.06
N ALA A 79 6.45 -12.42 -7.01
CA ALA A 79 6.54 -13.31 -5.84
C ALA A 79 5.81 -14.67 -6.01
#